data_AF-A0A957L6K8-F1
#
_entry.id   AF-A0A957L6K8-F1
#
_cell.length_a   1.000
_cell.length_b   1.000
_cell.length_c   1.000
_cell.angle_alpha   90.00
_cell.angle_beta   90.00
_cell.angle_gamma   90.00
#
_symmetry.space_group_name_H-M   'P 1'
#
loop_
_entity.id
_entity.type
_entity.pdbx_description
1 polymer ?
#
loop_
_entity_poly.entity_id
_entity_poly.type
_entity_poly.pdbx_seq_one_letter_code
_entity_poly.pdbx_strand_id
1 'polypeptide(L)' 'MLPRHIAFIMDGNSRRATAQGLPRSAGHKAGFDYWPAISRTDIEAVLAHYARAMAPA' A
#
# COMPACT_ATOMS: atom_id res chain seq x y z
N MET A 1 -20.16 3.83 -10.43
CA MET A 1 -20.42 3.65 -8.97
C MET A 1 -19.07 3.63 -8.26
N LEU A 2 -18.88 4.41 -7.20
CA LEU A 2 -17.63 4.40 -6.42
C LEU A 2 -17.72 3.35 -5.30
N PRO A 3 -16.64 2.63 -4.99
CA PRO A 3 -16.60 1.70 -3.85
C PRO A 3 -16.80 2.47 -2.54
N ARG A 4 -17.72 1.97 -1.70
CA ARG A 4 -18.03 2.59 -0.40
C ARG A 4 -16.99 2.30 0.68
N HIS A 5 -16.16 1.28 0.46
CA HIS A 5 -15.13 0.84 1.37
C HIS A 5 -13.96 0.30 0.56
N ILE A 6 -12.75 0.67 0.95
CA ILE A 6 -11.51 0.22 0.33
C ILE A 6 -10.61 -0.28 1.44
N ALA A 7 -10.24 -1.56 1.34
CA ALA A 7 -9.19 -2.15 2.15
C ALA A 7 -7.96 -2.34 1.25
N PHE A 8 -6.77 -2.19 1.84
CA PHE A 8 -5.51 -2.40 1.14
C PHE A 8 -4.57 -3.25 1.99
N ILE A 9 -3.70 -4.02 1.31
CA ILE A 9 -2.72 -4.90 1.92
C ILE A 9 -1.34 -4.29 1.71
N MET A 10 -0.63 -4.00 2.80
CA MET A 10 0.74 -3.49 2.76
C MET A 10 1.76 -4.63 2.66
N ASP A 11 1.79 -5.30 1.49
CA ASP A 11 2.72 -6.40 1.21
C ASP A 11 4.13 -5.90 0.82
N GLY A 12 5.12 -6.79 0.91
CA GLY A 12 6.46 -6.58 0.34
C GLY A 12 7.49 -6.00 1.30
N ASN A 13 7.07 -5.48 2.45
CA ASN A 13 7.97 -4.88 3.44
C ASN A 13 9.05 -5.86 3.95
N SER A 14 8.65 -7.12 4.23
CA SER A 14 9.60 -8.15 4.66
C SER A 14 10.54 -8.58 3.54
N ARG A 15 10.06 -8.61 2.27
CA ARG A 15 10.91 -8.89 1.11
C ARG A 15 11.96 -7.81 0.91
N ARG A 16 11.56 -6.53 1.04
CA ARG A 16 12.48 -5.37 0.98
C ARG A 16 13.55 -5.45 2.08
N ALA A 17 13.16 -5.75 3.32
CA ALA A 17 14.11 -5.90 4.42
C ALA A 17 15.14 -7.00 4.13
N THR A 18 14.69 -8.19 3.70
CA THR A 18 15.59 -9.29 3.33
C THR A 18 16.53 -8.91 2.17
N ALA A 19 16.05 -8.20 1.15
CA ALA A 19 16.87 -7.73 0.04
C ALA A 19 17.96 -6.74 0.46
N GLN A 20 17.80 -6.07 1.60
CA GLN A 20 18.79 -5.18 2.20
C GLN A 20 19.69 -5.88 3.24
N GLY A 21 19.59 -7.21 3.38
CA GLY A 21 20.31 -7.97 4.39
C GLY A 21 19.78 -7.77 5.82
N LEU A 22 18.59 -7.18 5.98
CA LEU A 22 17.98 -6.91 7.28
C LEU A 22 17.06 -8.06 7.73
N PRO A 23 16.86 -8.24 9.05
CA PRO A 23 15.86 -9.15 9.57
C PRO A 23 14.44 -8.81 9.08
N ARG A 24 13.58 -9.82 8.88
CA ARG A 24 12.18 -9.62 8.45
C ARG A 24 11.37 -8.71 9.37
N SER A 25 11.67 -8.74 10.68
CA SER A 25 11.04 -7.88 11.68
C SER A 25 11.27 -6.38 11.42
N ALA A 26 12.42 -6.00 10.83
CA ALA A 26 12.67 -4.63 10.41
C ALA A 26 11.69 -4.19 9.31
N GLY A 27 11.33 -5.10 8.40
CA GLY A 27 10.28 -4.88 7.40
C GLY A 27 8.90 -4.70 8.04
N HIS A 28 8.53 -5.54 9.01
CA HIS A 28 7.26 -5.39 9.72
C HIS A 28 7.16 -4.05 10.45
N LYS A 29 8.24 -3.66 11.15
CA LYS A 29 8.33 -2.37 11.83
C LYS A 29 8.23 -1.21 10.84
N ALA A 30 8.96 -1.26 9.73
CA ALA A 30 8.88 -0.23 8.69
C ALA A 30 7.46 -0.11 8.10
N GLY A 31 6.75 -1.23 7.91
CA GLY A 31 5.35 -1.21 7.51
C GLY A 31 4.49 -0.47 8.53
N PHE A 32 4.58 -0.83 9.82
CA PHE A 32 3.83 -0.16 10.87
C PHE A 32 4.17 1.33 11.00
N ASP A 33 5.46 1.69 10.96
CA ASP A 33 5.91 3.07 11.09
C ASP A 33 5.51 3.94 9.88
N TYR A 34 5.29 3.33 8.71
CA TYR A 34 4.82 4.02 7.50
C TYR A 34 3.31 4.23 7.49
N TRP A 35 2.52 3.44 8.24
CA TRP A 35 1.07 3.56 8.30
C TRP A 35 0.56 4.99 8.57
N PRO A 36 1.11 5.75 9.54
CA PRO A 36 0.67 7.13 9.81
C PRO A 36 1.03 8.11 8.68
N ALA A 37 1.99 7.76 7.83
CA ALA A 37 2.43 8.58 6.70
C ALA A 37 1.56 8.41 5.45
N ILE A 38 0.62 7.45 5.45
CA ILE A 38 -0.34 7.30 4.35
C ILE A 38 -1.18 8.57 4.28
N SER A 39 -0.98 9.31 3.19
CA SER A 39 -1.60 10.59 2.97
C SER A 39 -2.88 10.46 2.15
N ARG A 40 -3.67 11.54 2.15
CA ARG A 40 -4.81 11.67 1.26
C ARG A 40 -4.42 11.44 -0.21
N THR A 41 -3.25 11.92 -0.62
CA THR A 41 -2.73 11.78 -1.99
C THR A 41 -2.50 10.31 -2.36
N ASP A 42 -2.00 9.50 -1.43
CA ASP A 42 -1.79 8.06 -1.65
C ASP A 42 -3.13 7.34 -1.89
N ILE A 43 -4.16 7.69 -1.10
CA ILE A 43 -5.51 7.13 -1.26
C ILE A 43 -6.13 7.57 -2.59
N GLU A 44 -5.99 8.84 -2.96
CA GLU A 44 -6.51 9.35 -4.24
C GLU A 44 -5.84 8.66 -5.44
N ALA A 45 -4.54 8.37 -5.35
CA ALA A 45 -3.83 7.61 -6.38
C ALA A 45 -4.38 6.18 -6.55
N VAL A 46 -4.68 5.49 -5.43
CA VAL A 46 -5.31 4.15 -5.45
C VAL A 46 -6.70 4.21 -6.07
N LEU A 47 -7.52 5.18 -5.68
CA LEU A 47 -8.86 5.40 -6.25
C LEU A 47 -8.81 5.65 -7.75
N ALA A 48 -7.87 6.49 -8.21
CA ALA A 48 -7.68 6.78 -9.62
C ALA A 48 -7.23 5.54 -10.40
N HIS A 49 -6.37 4.70 -9.81
CA HIS A 49 -5.99 3.41 -10.41
C HIS A 49 -7.21 2.49 -10.58
N TYR A 50 -8.04 2.35 -9.54
CA TYR A 50 -9.27 1.57 -9.62
C TYR A 50 -10.26 2.10 -10.67
N ALA A 51 -10.46 3.42 -10.72
CA ALA A 51 -11.33 4.04 -11.71
C ALA A 51 -10.88 3.76 -13.14
N ARG A 52 -9.57 3.76 -13.40
CA ARG A 52 -9.00 3.39 -14.71
C ARG A 52 -9.18 1.91 -15.02
N ALA A 53 -8.94 1.03 -14.06
CA ALA A 53 -9.09 -0.42 -14.25
C ALA A 53 -10.56 -0.86 -14.45
N MET A 54 -11.51 -0.08 -13.93
CA MET A 54 -12.95 -0.31 -14.08
C MET A 54 -13.58 0.44 -15.26
N ALA A 55 -12.81 1.23 -16.01
CA ALA A 55 -13.33 1.85 -17.22
C ALA A 55 -13.70 0.73 -18.23
N PRO A 56 -14.93 0.73 -18.78
CA PRO A 56 -15.27 -0.23 -19.82
C PRO A 56 -14.31 -0.04 -21.00
N ALA A 57 -13.90 -1.17 -21.61
CA ALA A 57 -13.13 -1.18 -22.84
C ALA A 57 -13.85 -0.44 -23.97
#